data_AF-A0A6N7M5E7-F1
#
_entry.id   AF-A0A6N7M5E7-F1
#
_cell.length_a   1.000
_cell.length_b   1.000
_cell.length_c   1.000
_cell.angle_alpha   90.00
_cell.angle_beta   90.00
_cell.angle_gamma   90.00
#
_symmetry.space_group_name_H-M   'P 1'
#
loop_
_entity.id
_entity.type
_entity.pdbx_description
1 polymer ?
#
loop_
_entity_poly.entity_id
_entity_poly.type
_entity_poly.pdbx_seq_one_letter_code
_entity_poly.pdbx_strand_id
1 'polypeptide(L)'
;MKKKGDIKLTDEIKEKARILLTEGYSINSISKRLDISRTGVRTAMNEKDNLDSLRQDKKRKMAEELWNLAIRMKSHITDEKLRKTAASSLVIGLATAIDKALLLLGEATDRLEVKSEAELDREWKELDRAEKELKKAWKRAMEKRKKAAEEPET
;
A
#
# COMPACT_ATOMS: atom_id res chain seq x y z
N MET A 1 -41.50 17.98 -8.17
CA MET A 1 -40.09 17.61 -8.41
C MET A 1 -39.21 18.59 -7.65
N LYS A 2 -38.38 18.14 -6.69
CA LYS A 2 -37.45 19.03 -5.96
C LYS A 2 -36.39 19.56 -6.94
N LYS A 3 -36.02 20.84 -6.86
CA LYS A 3 -34.99 21.39 -7.75
C LYS A 3 -33.63 20.84 -7.31
N LYS A 4 -32.80 20.43 -8.28
CA LYS A 4 -31.38 20.10 -8.06
C LYS A 4 -30.67 21.33 -7.48
N GLY A 5 -30.52 21.35 -6.15
CA GLY A 5 -30.05 22.51 -5.40
C GLY A 5 -30.70 22.69 -4.02
N ASP A 6 -31.86 22.08 -3.77
CA ASP A 6 -32.56 22.20 -2.47
C ASP A 6 -32.04 21.22 -1.40
N ILE A 7 -31.14 20.30 -1.76
CA ILE A 7 -30.52 19.41 -0.79
C ILE A 7 -29.45 20.18 -0.04
N LYS A 8 -29.70 20.43 1.25
CA LYS A 8 -28.72 21.02 2.16
C LYS A 8 -27.48 20.13 2.18
N LEU A 9 -26.31 20.72 1.92
CA LEU A 9 -25.04 20.02 1.87
C LEU A 9 -24.61 19.63 3.30
N THR A 10 -25.07 18.47 3.77
CA THR A 10 -24.68 17.92 5.08
C THR A 10 -23.27 17.33 5.03
N ASP A 11 -22.63 17.20 6.18
CA ASP A 11 -21.28 16.61 6.28
C ASP A 11 -21.24 15.17 5.76
N GLU A 12 -22.31 14.40 5.96
CA GLU A 12 -22.44 13.05 5.41
C GLU A 12 -22.43 13.04 3.87
N ILE A 13 -23.12 14.00 3.24
CA ILE A 13 -23.16 14.12 1.78
C ILE A 13 -21.80 14.59 1.24
N LYS A 14 -21.11 15.50 1.95
CA LYS A 14 -19.75 15.93 1.62
C LYS A 14 -18.76 14.76 1.69
N GLU A 15 -18.87 13.91 2.71
CA GLU A 15 -18.01 12.73 2.82
C GLU A 15 -18.26 11.73 1.70
N LYS A 16 -19.53 11.42 1.40
CA LYS A 16 -19.87 10.54 0.26
C LYS A 16 -19.36 11.10 -1.07
N ALA A 17 -19.42 12.42 -1.27
CA ALA A 17 -18.88 13.06 -2.46
C ALA A 17 -17.35 12.92 -2.54
N ARG A 18 -16.64 13.07 -1.42
CA ARG A 18 -15.18 12.90 -1.35
C ARG A 18 -14.75 11.45 -1.61
N ILE A 19 -15.45 10.47 -1.02
CA ILE A 19 -15.21 9.04 -1.27
C ILE A 19 -15.29 8.74 -2.77
N LEU A 20 -16.38 9.18 -3.43
CA LEU A 20 -16.57 8.97 -4.86
C LEU A 20 -15.52 9.69 -5.73
N LEU A 21 -14.99 10.83 -5.27
CA LEU A 21 -13.86 11.50 -5.94
C LEU A 21 -12.59 10.64 -5.85
N THR A 22 -12.26 10.08 -4.69
CA THR A 22 -11.11 9.15 -4.55
C THR A 22 -11.26 7.88 -5.37
N GLU A 23 -12.49 7.41 -5.59
CA GLU A 23 -12.80 6.27 -6.46
C GLU A 23 -12.70 6.62 -7.97
N GLY A 24 -12.40 7.87 -8.32
CA GLY A 24 -12.20 8.31 -9.71
C GLY A 24 -13.46 8.71 -10.46
N TYR A 25 -14.61 8.87 -9.78
CA TYR A 25 -15.83 9.32 -10.45
C TYR A 25 -15.75 10.80 -10.84
N SER A 26 -16.27 11.14 -12.02
CA SER A 26 -16.34 12.53 -12.47
C SER A 26 -17.35 13.35 -11.65
N ILE A 27 -17.10 14.66 -11.51
CA ILE A 27 -18.00 15.62 -10.82
C ILE A 27 -19.45 15.51 -11.34
N ASN A 28 -19.63 15.27 -12.64
CA ASN A 28 -20.94 15.08 -13.26
C ASN A 28 -21.64 13.81 -12.77
N SER A 29 -20.88 12.71 -12.64
CA SER A 29 -21.40 11.45 -12.12
C SER A 29 -21.80 11.59 -10.67
N ILE A 30 -20.95 12.20 -9.85
CA ILE A 30 -21.18 12.41 -8.42
C ILE A 30 -22.40 13.31 -8.19
N SER A 31 -22.50 14.43 -8.92
CA SER A 31 -23.65 15.34 -8.86
C SER A 31 -24.97 14.63 -9.16
N LYS A 32 -24.98 13.71 -10.14
CA LYS A 32 -26.18 12.91 -10.45
C LYS A 32 -26.48 11.86 -9.38
N ARG A 33 -25.44 11.22 -8.82
CA ARG A 33 -25.57 10.11 -7.88
C ARG A 33 -26.02 10.56 -6.48
N LEU A 34 -25.56 11.73 -6.05
CA LEU A 34 -25.86 12.31 -4.74
C LEU A 34 -26.94 13.41 -4.80
N ASP A 35 -27.50 13.67 -5.98
CA ASP A 35 -28.50 14.71 -6.25
C ASP A 35 -28.12 16.12 -5.76
N ILE A 36 -26.81 16.39 -5.73
CA ILE A 36 -26.24 17.71 -5.38
C ILE A 36 -25.79 18.47 -6.62
N SER A 37 -25.71 19.80 -6.53
CA SER A 37 -25.19 20.62 -7.61
C SER A 37 -23.69 20.37 -7.84
N ARG A 38 -23.22 20.60 -9.07
CA ARG A 38 -21.77 20.53 -9.39
C ARG A 38 -20.94 21.45 -8.49
N THR A 39 -21.50 22.59 -8.11
CA THR A 39 -20.89 23.52 -7.16
C THR A 39 -20.78 22.88 -5.78
N GLY A 40 -21.81 22.20 -5.29
CA GLY A 40 -21.77 21.46 -4.03
C GLY A 40 -20.70 20.37 -3.99
N VAL A 41 -20.48 19.66 -5.11
CA VAL A 41 -19.38 18.69 -5.24
C VAL A 41 -18.01 19.40 -5.11
N ARG A 42 -17.83 20.55 -5.77
CA ARG A 42 -16.59 21.33 -5.68
C ARG A 42 -16.36 21.90 -4.28
N THR A 43 -17.41 22.34 -3.60
CA THR A 43 -17.34 22.80 -2.21
C THR A 43 -16.90 21.67 -1.29
N ALA A 44 -17.49 20.48 -1.43
CA ALA A 44 -17.10 19.29 -0.66
C ALA A 44 -15.63 18.87 -0.90
N MET A 45 -15.08 19.14 -2.08
CA MET A 45 -13.67 18.87 -2.41
C MET A 45 -12.70 19.85 -1.74
N ASN A 46 -13.09 21.12 -1.63
CA ASN A 46 -12.20 22.20 -1.20
C ASN A 46 -12.31 22.54 0.29
N GLU A 47 -13.35 22.08 0.99
CA GLU A 47 -13.43 22.20 2.44
C GLU A 47 -12.39 21.26 3.09
N LYS A 48 -11.36 21.86 3.70
CA LYS A 48 -10.63 21.21 4.78
C LYS A 48 -11.63 20.99 5.91
N ASP A 49 -12.01 19.74 6.15
CA ASP A 49 -12.78 19.46 7.35
C ASP A 49 -11.84 19.38 8.56
N ASN A 50 -12.38 19.72 9.73
CA ASN A 50 -11.69 19.56 11.01
C ASN A 50 -11.73 18.09 11.49
N LEU A 51 -12.08 17.15 10.61
CA LEU A 51 -12.24 15.73 10.96
C LEU A 51 -10.97 14.93 10.69
N ASP A 52 -9.94 15.52 10.12
CA ASP A 52 -8.67 14.84 9.92
C ASP A 52 -8.11 14.26 11.23
N SER A 53 -8.18 15.00 12.33
CA SER A 53 -7.81 14.48 13.66
C SER A 53 -8.64 13.25 14.04
N LEU A 54 -9.97 13.31 13.88
CA LEU A 54 -10.87 12.20 14.16
C LEU A 54 -10.60 10.98 13.25
N ARG A 55 -10.24 11.20 11.98
CA ARG A 55 -9.86 10.13 11.05
C ARG A 55 -8.55 9.48 11.48
N GLN A 56 -7.55 10.26 11.87
CA GLN A 56 -6.28 9.75 12.37
C GLN A 56 -6.47 8.96 13.67
N ASP A 57 -7.30 9.45 14.59
CA ASP A 57 -7.64 8.74 15.83
C ASP A 57 -8.35 7.40 15.55
N LYS A 58 -9.30 7.37 14.60
CA LYS A 58 -9.95 6.13 14.20
C LYS A 58 -9.00 5.15 13.55
N LYS A 59 -8.12 5.62 12.65
CA LYS A 59 -7.08 4.78 12.02
C LYS A 59 -6.17 4.16 13.08
N ARG A 60 -5.74 4.95 14.07
CA ARG A 60 -4.92 4.48 15.18
C ARG A 60 -5.62 3.42 16.02
N LYS A 61 -6.88 3.64 16.40
CA LYS A 61 -7.68 2.64 17.14
C LYS A 61 -7.82 1.33 16.36
N MET A 62 -8.13 1.41 15.06
CA MET A 62 -8.21 0.22 14.21
C MET A 62 -6.87 -0.49 14.07
N ALA A 63 -5.76 0.25 13.96
CA ALA A 63 -4.42 -0.33 13.94
C ALA A 63 -4.10 -1.07 15.26
N GLU A 64 -4.45 -0.49 16.40
CA GLU A 64 -4.29 -1.12 17.72
C GLU A 64 -5.12 -2.41 17.85
N GLU A 65 -6.37 -2.41 17.37
CA GLU A 65 -7.23 -3.60 17.36
C GLU A 65 -6.65 -4.73 16.50
N LEU A 66 -6.15 -4.39 15.31
CA LEU A 66 -5.50 -5.34 14.40
C LEU A 66 -4.18 -5.87 14.99
N TRP A 67 -3.41 -5.04 15.69
CA TRP A 67 -2.21 -5.46 16.38
C TRP A 67 -2.50 -6.44 17.52
N ASN A 68 -3.53 -6.14 18.32
CA ASN A 68 -3.99 -7.04 19.38
C ASN A 68 -4.53 -8.36 18.82
N LEU A 69 -5.20 -8.33 17.66
CA LEU A 69 -5.59 -9.53 16.94
C LEU A 69 -4.36 -10.34 16.49
N ALA A 70 -3.36 -9.68 15.89
CA ALA A 70 -2.11 -10.32 15.49
C ALA A 70 -1.40 -11.00 16.67
N ILE A 71 -1.30 -10.33 17.82
CA ILE A 71 -0.71 -10.91 19.04
C ILE A 71 -1.47 -12.18 19.47
N ARG A 72 -2.81 -12.15 19.47
CA ARG A 72 -3.64 -13.34 19.78
C ARG A 72 -3.47 -14.45 18.75
N MET A 73 -3.38 -14.13 17.48
CA MET A 73 -3.15 -15.14 16.43
C MET A 73 -1.77 -15.78 16.59
N LYS A 74 -0.74 -14.98 16.88
CA LYS A 74 0.62 -15.46 17.16
C LYS A 74 0.66 -16.42 18.35
N SER A 75 -0.06 -16.12 19.45
CA SER A 75 -0.08 -17.03 20.61
C SER A 75 -0.76 -18.38 20.34
N HIS A 76 -1.61 -18.47 19.31
CA HIS A 76 -2.25 -19.70 18.88
C HIS A 76 -1.45 -20.52 17.85
N ILE A 77 -0.36 -19.97 17.31
CA ILE A 77 0.59 -20.65 16.43
C ILE A 77 1.64 -21.32 17.32
N THR A 78 1.53 -22.64 17.49
CA THR A 78 2.52 -23.46 18.18
C THR A 78 3.39 -24.22 17.17
N ASP A 79 4.60 -24.61 17.57
CA ASP A 79 5.50 -25.43 16.73
C ASP A 79 4.84 -26.72 16.25
N GLU A 80 3.96 -27.30 17.07
CA GLU A 80 3.20 -28.49 16.72
C GLU A 80 2.17 -28.21 15.61
N LYS A 81 1.49 -27.06 15.63
CA LYS A 81 0.55 -26.65 14.58
C LYS A 81 1.26 -26.25 13.28
N LEU A 82 2.45 -25.66 13.39
CA LEU A 82 3.30 -25.34 12.23
C LEU A 82 3.67 -26.61 11.45
N ARG A 83 3.95 -27.72 12.15
CA ARG A 83 4.26 -29.01 11.53
C ARG A 83 3.06 -29.72 10.90
N LYS A 84 1.83 -29.44 11.37
CA LYS A 84 0.59 -30.12 10.93
C LYS A 84 -0.14 -29.44 9.77
N THR A 85 0.54 -28.60 8.98
CA THR A 85 0.03 -27.94 7.75
C THR A 85 -1.10 -26.90 7.94
N ALA A 86 -1.87 -26.99 9.02
CA ALA A 86 -2.99 -26.10 9.37
C ALA A 86 -2.56 -24.70 9.86
N ALA A 87 -1.27 -24.45 10.08
CA ALA A 87 -0.79 -23.14 10.50
C ALA A 87 -0.75 -22.11 9.37
N SER A 88 -0.76 -22.53 8.11
CA SER A 88 -0.67 -21.64 6.94
C SER A 88 -1.76 -20.55 6.96
N SER A 89 -3.02 -20.91 7.18
CA SER A 89 -4.13 -19.94 7.25
C SER A 89 -3.99 -18.97 8.44
N LEU A 90 -3.48 -19.44 9.58
CA LEU A 90 -3.22 -18.61 10.76
C LEU A 90 -2.08 -17.63 10.50
N VAL A 91 -1.01 -18.08 9.84
CA VAL A 91 0.14 -17.25 9.44
C VAL A 91 -0.29 -16.19 8.41
N ILE A 92 -1.09 -16.56 7.42
CA ILE A 92 -1.62 -15.62 6.42
C ILE A 92 -2.49 -14.56 7.09
N GLY A 93 -3.41 -14.97 7.97
CA GLY A 93 -4.27 -14.03 8.68
C GLY A 93 -3.48 -13.13 9.63
N LEU A 94 -2.45 -13.65 10.29
CA LEU A 94 -1.51 -12.89 11.11
C LEU A 94 -0.78 -11.82 10.28
N ALA A 95 -0.17 -12.23 9.15
CA ALA A 95 0.54 -11.34 8.25
C ALA A 95 -0.41 -10.25 7.68
N THR A 96 -1.64 -10.63 7.34
CA THR A 96 -2.66 -9.70 6.84
C THR A 96 -3.06 -8.68 7.90
N ALA A 97 -3.25 -9.10 9.16
CA ALA A 97 -3.59 -8.19 10.25
C ALA A 97 -2.48 -7.18 10.51
N ILE A 98 -1.21 -7.63 10.49
CA ILE A 98 -0.03 -6.77 10.60
C ILE A 98 0.04 -5.77 9.44
N ASP A 99 -0.06 -6.25 8.21
CA ASP A 99 -0.02 -5.41 7.00
C ASP A 99 -1.08 -4.29 7.05
N LYS A 100 -2.32 -4.63 7.44
CA LYS A 100 -3.40 -3.65 7.53
C LYS A 100 -3.19 -2.65 8.67
N ALA A 101 -2.61 -3.07 9.80
CA ALA A 101 -2.27 -2.15 10.88
C ALA A 101 -1.22 -1.11 10.44
N LEU A 102 -0.17 -1.56 9.74
CA LEU A 102 0.90 -0.71 9.22
C LEU A 102 0.38 0.27 8.16
N LEU A 103 -0.45 -0.20 7.23
CA LEU A 103 -1.10 0.65 6.21
C LEU A 103 -1.98 1.75 6.84
N LEU A 104 -2.68 1.43 7.93
CA LEU A 104 -3.50 2.42 8.64
C LEU A 104 -2.66 3.51 9.32
N LEU A 105 -1.44 3.18 9.75
CA LEU A 105 -0.47 4.12 10.33
C LEU A 105 0.32 4.91 9.28
N GLY A 106 0.12 4.61 7.99
CA GLY A 106 0.82 5.26 6.89
C GLY A 106 2.25 4.75 6.69
N GLU A 107 2.59 3.60 7.28
CA GLU A 107 3.85 2.93 7.00
C GLU A 107 3.76 2.21 5.65
N ALA A 108 4.82 2.35 4.85
CA ALA A 108 4.93 1.61 3.59
C ALA A 108 5.09 0.13 3.94
N THR A 109 4.10 -0.68 3.60
CA THR A 109 4.27 -2.13 3.60
C THR A 109 4.78 -2.53 2.23
N ASP A 110 6.03 -3.01 2.19
CA ASP A 110 6.47 -3.77 1.03
C ASP A 110 5.49 -4.93 0.88
N ARG A 111 4.91 -5.06 -0.31
CA ARG A 111 3.97 -6.12 -0.63
C ARG A 111 4.71 -7.44 -0.42
N LEU A 112 4.46 -8.10 0.72
CA LEU A 112 4.93 -9.45 0.98
C LEU A 112 4.17 -10.39 0.04
N GLU A 113 4.60 -10.45 -1.21
CA GLU A 113 4.26 -11.55 -2.09
C GLU A 113 4.80 -12.81 -1.41
N VAL A 114 3.88 -13.65 -0.92
CA VAL A 114 4.24 -14.98 -0.41
C VAL A 114 4.65 -15.80 -1.62
N LYS A 115 5.94 -15.73 -1.95
CA LYS A 115 6.55 -16.51 -3.02
C LYS A 115 6.73 -17.94 -2.52
N SER A 116 6.37 -18.89 -3.37
CA SER A 116 6.71 -20.30 -3.16
C SER A 116 8.23 -20.48 -3.12
N GLU A 117 8.71 -21.56 -2.49
CA GLU A 117 10.14 -21.89 -2.49
C GLU A 117 10.71 -21.91 -3.91
N ALA A 118 9.95 -22.42 -4.89
CA ALA A 118 10.37 -22.49 -6.29
C ALA A 118 10.54 -21.12 -6.95
N GLU A 119 9.76 -20.12 -6.55
CA GLU A 119 9.87 -18.74 -7.04
C GLU A 119 11.08 -18.05 -6.42
N LEU A 120 11.31 -18.22 -5.11
CA LEU A 120 12.51 -17.74 -4.44
C LEU A 120 13.76 -18.34 -5.08
N ASP A 121 13.77 -19.64 -5.34
CA ASP A 121 14.90 -20.36 -5.94
C ASP A 121 15.27 -19.84 -7.34
N ARG A 122 14.28 -19.38 -8.12
CA ARG A 122 14.50 -18.76 -9.42
C ARG A 122 15.12 -17.37 -9.29
N GLU A 123 14.61 -16.55 -8.39
CA GLU A 123 15.13 -15.19 -8.17
C GLU A 123 16.56 -15.21 -7.66
N TRP A 124 16.89 -16.13 -6.75
CA TRP A 124 18.27 -16.33 -6.29
C TRP A 124 19.22 -16.68 -7.44
N LYS A 125 18.78 -17.52 -8.38
CA LYS A 125 19.55 -17.88 -9.58
C LYS A 125 19.72 -16.71 -10.55
N GLU A 126 18.71 -15.85 -10.68
CA GLU A 126 18.79 -14.64 -11.51
C GLU A 126 19.71 -13.58 -10.89
N LEU A 127 19.63 -13.36 -9.58
CA LEU A 127 20.52 -12.46 -8.85
C LEU A 127 21.99 -12.89 -8.96
N ASP A 128 22.29 -14.18 -8.78
CA ASP A 128 23.66 -14.71 -8.93
C ASP A 128 24.21 -14.53 -10.36
N ARG A 129 23.35 -14.68 -11.38
CA ARG A 129 23.73 -14.39 -12.77
C ARG A 129 24.01 -12.90 -12.98
N ALA A 130 23.13 -12.03 -12.50
CA ALA A 130 23.29 -10.59 -12.60
C ALA A 130 24.57 -10.12 -11.88
N GLU A 131 24.86 -10.65 -10.70
CA GLU A 131 26.08 -10.32 -9.95
C GLU A 131 27.35 -10.74 -10.71
N LYS A 132 27.35 -11.93 -11.33
CA LYS A 132 28.46 -12.41 -12.18
C LYS A 132 28.66 -11.51 -13.39
N GLU A 133 27.59 -11.08 -14.04
CA GLU A 133 27.67 -10.15 -15.18
C GLU A 133 28.20 -8.78 -14.76
N LEU A 134 27.75 -8.27 -13.61
CA LEU A 134 28.18 -6.98 -13.07
C LEU A 134 29.66 -7.01 -12.68
N LYS A 135 30.14 -8.10 -12.07
CA LYS A 135 31.57 -8.32 -11.79
C LYS A 135 32.40 -8.37 -13.07
N LYS A 136 31.93 -9.03 -14.13
CA LYS A 136 32.60 -9.07 -15.44
C LYS A 136 32.65 -7.68 -16.08
N ALA A 137 31.54 -6.94 -16.05
CA ALA A 137 31.47 -5.59 -16.58
C ALA A 137 32.42 -4.64 -15.84
N TRP A 138 32.47 -4.74 -14.51
CA TRP A 138 33.38 -3.94 -13.67
C TRP A 138 34.86 -4.25 -13.95
N LYS A 139 35.24 -5.54 -14.08
CA LYS A 139 36.60 -5.92 -14.49
C LYS A 139 36.97 -5.33 -15.85
N ARG A 140 36.09 -5.44 -16.85
CA ARG A 140 36.30 -4.86 -18.19
C ARG A 140 36.45 -3.33 -18.14
N ALA A 141 35.65 -2.66 -17.31
CA ALA A 141 35.74 -1.21 -17.13
C ALA A 141 37.06 -0.79 -16.46
N MET A 142 37.53 -1.55 -15.47
CA MET A 142 38.82 -1.32 -14.81
C MET A 142 40.01 -1.56 -15.75
N GLU A 143 39.97 -2.60 -16.58
CA GLU A 143 41.00 -2.86 -17.60
C GLU A 143 41.04 -1.75 -18.67
N LYS A 144 39.88 -1.28 -19.13
CA LYS A 144 39.80 -0.12 -20.04
C LYS A 144 40.39 1.14 -19.41
N ARG A 145 40.09 1.41 -18.12
CA ARG A 145 40.66 2.54 -17.38
C ARG A 145 42.18 2.44 -17.24
N LYS A 146 42.72 1.24 -17.00
CA LYS A 146 44.18 1.04 -16.95
C LYS A 146 44.83 1.29 -18.30
N LYS A 147 44.29 0.72 -19.39
CA LYS A 147 44.83 0.93 -20.75
C LYS A 147 44.80 2.40 -21.18
N ALA A 148 43.70 3.11 -20.89
CA ALA A 148 43.60 4.54 -21.18
C ALA A 148 44.55 5.42 -20.35
N ALA A 149 45.08 4.91 -19.23
CA ALA A 149 46.10 5.60 -18.44
C ALA A 149 47.54 5.28 -18.90
N GLU A 150 47.72 4.21 -19.70
CA GLU A 150 49.02 3.76 -20.23
C GLU A 150 49.30 4.27 -21.65
N GLU A 151 48.31 4.80 -22.36
CA GLU A 151 48.49 5.53 -23.63
C GLU A 151 48.70 7.02 -23.34
N PRO A 152 49.93 7.55 -23.36
CA PRO A 152 50.15 8.99 -23.25
C PRO A 152 49.59 9.70 -24.50
N GLU A 153 48.84 10.78 -24.26
CA GLU A 153 48.39 11.71 -25.31
C GLU A 153 49.60 12.11 -26.17
N THR A 154 49.47 11.86 -27.48
CA THR A 154 50.45 12.23 -28.51
C THR A 154 50.24 13.66 -28.95
#